data_AF-A0A679JWI3-F1
#
_entry.id   AF-A0A679JWI3-F1
#
_cell.length_a   1.000
_cell.length_b   1.000
_cell.length_c   1.000
_cell.angle_alpha   90.00
_cell.angle_beta   90.00
_cell.angle_gamma   90.00
#
_symmetry.space_group_name_H-M   'P 1'
#
loop_
_entity.id
_entity.type
_entity.pdbx_description
1 polymer ?
#
loop_
_entity_poly.entity_id
_entity_poly.type
_entity_poly.pdbx_seq_one_letter_code
_entity_poly.pdbx_strand_id
1 'polypeptide(L)'
;MRTLLATALVLCATTLSAYTTGNAKAACDVKGAKLEEAIAGKSELRETANKQAVRDLRTLRDAAIILETYKYEGECDRLVAIIKALATNPEKAIEQSGDTDEEKAEDLMEARQPKAPPAEGVPAKAK
;
A
#
# COMPACT_ATOMS: atom_id res chain seq x y z
N MET A 1 13.67 27.30 -59.99
CA MET A 1 14.60 27.24 -58.83
C MET A 1 14.15 28.05 -57.61
N ARG A 2 13.35 29.13 -57.74
CA ARG A 2 12.87 29.92 -56.58
C ARG A 2 11.67 29.33 -55.83
N THR A 3 10.89 28.46 -56.48
CA THR A 3 9.69 27.83 -55.88
C THR A 3 9.97 26.53 -55.12
N LEU A 4 11.16 25.94 -55.26
CA LEU A 4 11.57 24.72 -54.55
C LEU A 4 12.23 25.00 -53.19
N LEU A 5 12.64 26.25 -52.94
CA LEU A 5 13.23 26.66 -51.66
C LEU A 5 12.18 27.00 -50.60
N ALA A 6 10.96 27.38 -51.00
CA ALA A 6 9.90 27.77 -50.08
C ALA A 6 9.19 26.57 -49.41
N THR A 7 9.18 25.40 -50.06
CA THR A 7 8.57 24.18 -49.51
C THR A 7 9.50 23.43 -48.55
N ALA A 8 10.82 23.64 -48.62
CA ALA A 8 11.79 23.00 -47.73
C ALA A 8 11.81 23.62 -46.31
N LEU A 9 11.47 24.90 -46.17
CA LEU A 9 11.49 25.57 -44.87
C LEU A 9 10.25 25.28 -44.00
N VAL A 10 9.12 24.93 -44.61
CA VAL A 10 7.88 24.63 -43.88
C VAL A 10 7.90 23.21 -43.30
N LEU A 11 8.71 22.30 -43.85
CA LEU A 11 8.80 20.92 -43.37
C LEU A 11 9.71 20.73 -42.14
N CYS A 12 10.49 21.75 -41.77
CA CYS A 12 11.48 21.64 -40.69
C CYS A 12 10.97 22.16 -39.33
N ALA A 13 9.79 22.81 -39.30
CA ALA A 13 9.23 23.42 -38.10
C ALA A 13 8.19 22.57 -37.37
N THR A 14 7.79 21.41 -37.91
CA THR A 14 6.71 20.59 -37.35
C THR A 14 7.18 19.34 -36.59
N THR A 15 8.48 19.03 -36.56
CA THR A 15 9.00 17.81 -35.93
C THR A 15 9.51 18.01 -34.49
N LEU A 16 9.44 19.22 -33.94
CA LEU A 16 9.97 19.54 -32.60
C LEU A 16 8.88 19.66 -31.51
N SER A 17 7.76 18.95 -31.62
CA SER A 17 6.68 18.99 -30.62
C SER A 17 6.39 17.66 -29.93
N ALA A 18 7.22 16.62 -30.13
CA ALA A 18 6.93 15.27 -29.62
C ALA A 18 7.74 14.84 -28.37
N TYR A 19 8.51 15.74 -27.73
CA TYR A 19 9.41 15.37 -26.62
C TYR A 19 9.08 16.05 -25.28
N THR A 20 7.81 16.25 -24.96
CA THR A 20 7.40 16.51 -23.56
C THR A 20 6.05 15.90 -23.24
N THR A 21 5.81 14.64 -23.61
CA THR A 21 4.87 13.81 -22.84
C THR A 21 5.64 13.14 -21.70
N GLY A 22 6.30 13.95 -20.88
CA GLY A 22 6.43 13.56 -19.49
C GLY A 22 5.00 13.53 -19.00
N ASN A 23 4.40 12.33 -18.98
CA ASN A 23 3.13 12.14 -18.31
C ASN A 23 3.36 12.72 -16.92
N ALA A 24 2.81 13.91 -16.65
CA ALA A 24 2.52 14.30 -15.29
C ALA A 24 1.62 13.16 -14.83
N LYS A 25 2.21 12.17 -14.15
CA LYS A 25 1.43 11.11 -13.55
C LYS A 25 0.42 11.86 -12.71
N ALA A 26 -0.86 11.68 -13.03
CA ALA A 26 -1.90 12.27 -12.22
C ALA A 26 -1.57 11.88 -10.78
N ALA A 27 -1.53 12.87 -9.89
CA ALA A 27 -1.34 12.61 -8.47
C ALA A 27 -2.26 11.44 -8.08
N CYS A 28 -1.73 10.51 -7.29
CA CYS A 28 -2.43 9.31 -6.90
C CYS A 28 -3.83 9.64 -6.36
N ASP A 29 -4.89 9.33 -7.12
CA ASP A 29 -6.26 9.69 -6.79
C ASP A 29 -6.91 8.62 -5.89
N VAL A 30 -6.56 8.64 -4.60
CA VAL A 30 -7.08 7.66 -3.64
C VAL A 30 -8.60 7.81 -3.48
N LYS A 31 -9.11 9.05 -3.54
CA LYS A 31 -10.55 9.33 -3.43
C LYS A 31 -11.33 8.80 -4.64
N GLY A 32 -10.88 9.09 -5.86
CA GLY A 32 -11.49 8.58 -7.09
C GLY A 32 -11.30 7.08 -7.29
N ALA A 33 -10.33 6.47 -6.61
CA ALA A 33 -10.15 5.02 -6.62
C ALA A 33 -11.29 4.23 -5.94
N LYS A 34 -12.16 4.88 -5.14
CA LYS A 34 -13.34 4.27 -4.49
C LYS A 34 -13.03 2.95 -3.76
N LEU A 35 -11.93 2.97 -3.00
CA LEU A 35 -11.40 1.77 -2.36
C LEU A 35 -12.34 1.24 -1.27
N GLU A 36 -13.00 2.11 -0.51
CA GLU A 36 -13.94 1.68 0.52
C GLU A 36 -15.17 0.99 -0.11
N GLU A 37 -15.68 1.54 -1.20
CA GLU A 37 -16.80 0.94 -1.94
C GLU A 37 -16.42 -0.41 -2.53
N ALA A 38 -15.19 -0.55 -3.04
CA ALA A 38 -14.67 -1.82 -3.54
C ALA A 38 -14.56 -2.88 -2.42
N ILE A 39 -14.11 -2.49 -1.23
CA ILE A 39 -14.01 -3.37 -0.06
C ILE A 39 -15.42 -3.75 0.44
N ALA A 40 -16.32 -2.78 0.60
CA ALA A 40 -17.67 -3.00 1.11
C ALA A 40 -18.59 -3.73 0.12
N GLY A 41 -18.27 -3.69 -1.18
CA GLY A 41 -19.05 -4.32 -2.24
C GLY A 41 -18.92 -5.84 -2.31
N LYS A 42 -18.04 -6.47 -1.54
CA LYS A 42 -17.84 -7.94 -1.52
C LYS A 42 -18.54 -8.59 -0.33
N SER A 43 -19.39 -9.57 -0.61
CA SER A 43 -20.14 -10.30 0.43
C SER A 43 -19.21 -11.09 1.35
N GLU A 44 -18.15 -11.68 0.79
CA GLU A 44 -17.16 -12.49 1.49
C GLU A 44 -16.44 -11.66 2.56
N LEU A 45 -16.06 -10.42 2.22
CA LEU A 45 -15.42 -9.49 3.16
C LEU A 45 -16.36 -9.00 4.26
N ARG A 46 -17.68 -9.07 4.06
CA ARG A 46 -18.67 -8.64 5.06
C ARG A 46 -18.93 -9.68 6.15
N GLU A 47 -18.44 -10.91 5.97
CA GLU A 47 -18.60 -11.96 6.96
C GLU A 47 -17.85 -11.64 8.25
N THR A 48 -18.43 -12.00 9.40
CA THR A 48 -17.81 -11.74 10.70
C THR A 48 -16.44 -12.40 10.85
N ALA A 49 -16.24 -13.56 10.23
CA ALA A 49 -14.96 -14.28 10.22
C ALA A 49 -13.84 -13.47 9.52
N ASN A 50 -14.19 -12.60 8.58
CA ASN A 50 -13.23 -11.90 7.71
C ASN A 50 -13.00 -10.44 8.15
N LYS A 51 -13.44 -10.07 9.36
CA LYS A 51 -13.28 -8.72 9.91
C LYS A 51 -11.81 -8.26 9.92
N GLN A 52 -10.86 -9.18 10.11
CA GLN A 52 -9.42 -8.84 10.08
C GLN A 52 -8.99 -8.40 8.69
N ALA A 53 -9.32 -9.17 7.64
CA ALA A 53 -9.01 -8.80 6.26
C ALA A 53 -9.58 -7.43 5.86
N VAL A 54 -10.80 -7.11 6.32
CA VAL A 54 -11.38 -5.77 6.10
C VAL A 54 -10.61 -4.68 6.83
N ARG A 55 -10.17 -4.93 8.07
CA ARG A 55 -9.34 -3.98 8.82
C ARG A 55 -8.03 -3.73 8.09
N ASP A 56 -7.35 -4.78 7.63
CA ASP A 56 -6.07 -4.67 6.94
C ASP A 56 -6.20 -3.89 5.63
N LEU A 57 -7.23 -4.17 4.83
CA LEU A 57 -7.52 -3.43 3.59
C LEU A 57 -7.78 -1.94 3.87
N ARG A 58 -8.49 -1.61 4.95
CA ARG A 58 -8.71 -0.22 5.38
C ARG A 58 -7.44 0.45 5.89
N THR A 59 -6.59 -0.27 6.62
CA THR A 59 -5.26 0.22 7.02
C THR A 59 -4.39 0.54 5.80
N LEU A 60 -4.39 -0.32 4.78
CA LEU A 60 -3.67 -0.05 3.52
C LEU A 60 -4.25 1.16 2.78
N ARG A 61 -5.57 1.33 2.76
CA ARG A 61 -6.22 2.53 2.20
C ARG A 61 -5.76 3.79 2.93
N ASP A 62 -5.74 3.77 4.26
CA ASP A 62 -5.30 4.92 5.06
C ASP A 62 -3.82 5.23 4.82
N ALA A 63 -2.98 4.22 4.65
CA ALA A 63 -1.58 4.39 4.22
C ALA A 63 -1.48 5.03 2.82
N ALA A 64 -2.36 4.68 1.87
CA ALA A 64 -2.38 5.33 0.55
C ALA A 64 -2.73 6.83 0.66
N ILE A 65 -3.65 7.22 1.54
CA ILE A 65 -3.97 8.64 1.81
C ILE A 65 -2.74 9.38 2.33
N ILE A 66 -1.94 8.75 3.20
CA ILE A 66 -0.68 9.32 3.69
C ILE A 66 0.30 9.50 2.52
N LEU A 67 0.50 8.48 1.68
CA LEU A 67 1.40 8.57 0.53
C LEU A 67 0.97 9.67 -0.46
N GLU A 68 -0.33 9.78 -0.74
CA GLU A 68 -0.90 10.87 -1.54
C GLU A 68 -0.61 12.24 -0.91
N THR A 69 -0.87 12.40 0.40
CA THR A 69 -0.66 13.66 1.13
C THR A 69 0.79 14.13 1.08
N TYR A 70 1.73 13.20 1.20
CA TYR A 70 3.17 13.48 1.15
C TYR A 70 3.78 13.44 -0.26
N LYS A 71 2.95 13.30 -1.31
CA LYS A 71 3.36 13.31 -2.73
C LYS A 71 4.30 12.17 -3.14
N TYR A 72 4.20 11.02 -2.48
CA TYR A 72 4.83 9.77 -2.90
C TYR A 72 3.98 9.08 -3.97
N GLU A 73 3.83 9.72 -5.13
CA GLU A 73 2.87 9.33 -6.17
C GLU A 73 3.12 7.90 -6.70
N GLY A 74 4.39 7.52 -6.90
CA GLY A 74 4.74 6.19 -7.42
C GLY A 74 4.42 5.05 -6.44
N GLU A 75 4.62 5.28 -5.15
CA GLU A 75 4.32 4.33 -4.09
C GLU A 75 2.82 4.25 -3.85
N CYS A 76 2.14 5.40 -3.88
CA CYS A 76 0.70 5.47 -3.75
C CYS A 76 -0.02 4.74 -4.89
N ASP A 77 0.37 4.97 -6.15
CA ASP A 77 -0.15 4.27 -7.32
C ASP A 77 -0.04 2.74 -7.16
N ARG A 78 1.14 2.28 -6.74
CA ARG A 78 1.41 0.86 -6.50
C ARG A 78 0.52 0.30 -5.41
N LEU A 79 0.40 1.02 -4.28
CA LEU A 79 -0.42 0.59 -3.16
C LEU A 79 -1.92 0.56 -3.53
N VAL A 80 -2.44 1.58 -4.21
CA VAL A 80 -3.82 1.61 -4.70
C VAL A 80 -4.12 0.44 -5.64
N ALA A 81 -3.18 0.11 -6.54
CA ALA A 81 -3.33 -1.05 -7.42
C ALA A 81 -3.38 -2.38 -6.65
N ILE A 82 -2.53 -2.54 -5.62
CA ILE A 82 -2.53 -3.71 -4.73
C ILE A 82 -3.86 -3.83 -4.00
N ILE A 83 -4.35 -2.74 -3.38
CA ILE A 83 -5.62 -2.75 -2.64
C ILE A 83 -6.78 -3.12 -3.57
N LYS A 84 -6.82 -2.59 -4.79
CA LYS A 84 -7.84 -2.97 -5.79
C LYS A 84 -7.77 -4.45 -6.12
N ALA A 85 -6.57 -4.99 -6.37
CA ALA A 85 -6.40 -6.40 -6.67
C ALA A 85 -6.90 -7.29 -5.53
N LEU A 86 -6.57 -6.96 -4.28
CA LEU A 86 -7.02 -7.68 -3.10
C LEU A 86 -8.54 -7.53 -2.87
N ALA A 87 -9.12 -6.34 -3.04
CA ALA A 87 -10.56 -6.14 -2.94
C ALA A 87 -11.33 -6.88 -4.05
N THR A 88 -10.74 -7.08 -5.23
CA THR A 88 -11.34 -7.91 -6.29
C THR A 88 -11.16 -9.41 -6.07
N ASN A 89 -10.23 -9.82 -5.22
CA ASN A 89 -9.92 -11.21 -4.90
C ASN A 89 -9.89 -11.43 -3.37
N PRO A 90 -11.08 -11.49 -2.73
CA PRO A 90 -11.19 -11.54 -1.28
C PRO A 90 -10.59 -12.80 -0.67
N GLU A 91 -10.56 -13.94 -1.37
CA GLU A 91 -9.91 -15.16 -0.90
C GLU A 91 -8.44 -14.93 -0.57
N LYS A 92 -7.70 -14.25 -1.46
CA LYS A 92 -6.29 -13.91 -1.21
C LYS A 92 -6.11 -12.94 -0.04
N ALA A 93 -7.02 -11.97 0.09
CA ALA A 93 -6.98 -11.03 1.20
C ALA A 93 -7.23 -11.73 2.54
N ILE A 94 -8.15 -12.69 2.57
CA ILE A 94 -8.51 -13.46 3.76
C ILE A 94 -7.39 -14.43 4.15
N GLU A 95 -6.85 -15.19 3.21
CA GLU A 95 -5.77 -16.16 3.46
C GLU A 95 -4.55 -15.52 4.12
N GLN A 96 -4.16 -14.32 3.67
CA GLN A 96 -2.97 -13.63 4.20
C GLN A 96 -3.22 -12.86 5.51
N SER A 97 -4.47 -12.60 5.87
CA SER A 97 -4.81 -11.94 7.14
C SER A 97 -4.99 -12.92 8.31
N GLY A 98 -5.03 -14.23 8.06
CA GLY A 98 -5.33 -15.26 9.07
C GLY A 98 -4.14 -15.95 9.74
N ASP A 99 -2.90 -15.65 9.34
CA ASP A 99 -1.69 -16.35 9.81
C ASP A 99 -0.69 -15.43 10.55
N THR A 100 -1.14 -14.25 10.98
CA THR A 100 -0.31 -13.40 11.84
C THR A 100 -0.27 -13.98 13.25
N ASP A 101 0.93 -14.30 13.74
CA ASP A 101 1.21 -14.89 15.06
C ASP A 101 0.82 -14.00 16.26
N GLU A 102 0.08 -12.91 16.03
CA GLU A 102 -0.41 -11.96 17.03
C GLU A 102 -1.27 -12.65 18.09
N GLU A 103 -2.17 -13.59 17.72
CA GLU A 103 -2.92 -14.38 18.71
C GLU A 103 -1.99 -15.23 19.59
N LYS A 104 -0.94 -15.83 19.00
CA LYS A 104 0.07 -16.58 19.78
C LYS A 104 0.96 -15.66 20.61
N ALA A 105 1.15 -14.41 20.17
CA ALA A 105 1.91 -13.40 20.89
C ALA A 105 1.15 -12.90 22.12
N GLU A 106 -0.18 -12.74 22.04
CA GLU A 106 -1.03 -12.46 23.20
C GLU A 106 -0.98 -13.60 24.21
N ASP A 107 -1.12 -14.86 23.78
CA ASP A 107 -0.98 -16.05 24.63
C ASP A 107 0.39 -16.10 25.34
N LEU A 108 1.47 -15.73 24.63
CA LEU A 108 2.82 -15.66 25.18
C LEU A 108 3.00 -14.51 26.19
N MET A 109 2.33 -13.37 25.99
CA MET A 109 2.36 -12.26 26.95
C MET A 109 1.58 -12.59 28.22
N GLU A 110 0.44 -13.27 28.10
CA GLU A 110 -0.36 -13.71 29.24
C GLU A 110 0.34 -14.83 30.04
N ALA A 111 1.10 -15.69 29.36
CA ALA A 111 1.92 -16.74 30.00
C ALA A 111 3.22 -16.22 30.66
N ARG A 112 3.64 -14.97 30.42
CA ARG A 112 4.83 -14.39 31.04
C ARG A 112 4.55 -14.01 32.50
N GLN A 113 4.94 -14.90 33.42
CA GLN A 113 5.08 -14.50 34.83
C GLN A 113 6.18 -13.44 34.97
N PRO A 114 5.96 -12.37 35.77
CA PRO A 114 6.98 -11.38 36.04
C PRO A 114 8.23 -12.05 36.61
N LYS A 115 9.40 -11.77 36.01
CA LYS A 115 10.67 -12.26 36.56
C LYS A 115 10.86 -11.59 37.91
N ALA A 116 10.85 -12.39 38.98
CA ALA A 116 11.14 -11.90 40.32
C ALA A 116 12.48 -11.13 40.29
N PRO A 117 12.58 -9.99 40.98
CA PRO A 117 13.83 -9.25 41.04
C PRO A 117 14.94 -10.17 41.57
N PRO A 118 16.20 -9.99 41.11
CA PRO A 118 17.31 -10.80 41.60
C PRO A 118 17.32 -10.74 43.14
N ALA A 119 17.29 -11.91 43.78
CA ALA A 119 17.46 -11.96 45.22
C ALA A 119 18.85 -11.40 45.55
N GLU A 120 18.87 -10.23 46.18
CA GLU A 120 20.08 -9.68 46.77
C GLU A 120 20.61 -10.69 47.80
N GLY A 121 21.81 -11.21 47.55
CA GLY A 121 22.54 -12.02 48.52
C GLY A 121 22.68 -13.50 48.16
N VAL A 122 23.48 -13.80 47.13
CA VAL A 122 24.25 -15.05 47.10
C VAL A 122 25.72 -14.67 46.86
N PRO A 123 26.62 -14.85 47.84
CA PRO A 123 28.03 -14.56 47.64
C PRO A 123 28.61 -15.53 46.60
N ALA A 124 29.29 -14.97 45.60
CA ALA A 124 30.03 -15.74 44.61
C ALA A 124 31.03 -16.66 45.33
N LYS A 125 30.85 -17.98 45.20
CA LYS A 125 31.87 -18.94 45.62
C LYS A 125 33.08 -18.77 44.71
N ALA A 126 34.18 -18.30 45.30
CA ALA A 126 35.50 -18.33 44.69
C ALA A 126 35.93 -19.79 44.43
N LYS A 127 36.39 -20.05 43.21
CA LYS A 127 37.42 -21.03 42.90
C LYS A 127 38.13 -20.64 41.62
#